data_AF-A0A1E3QFA6-F1
#
_entry.id   AF-A0A1E3QFA6-F1
#
_cell.length_a   1.000
_cell.length_b   1.000
_cell.length_c   1.000
_cell.angle_alpha   90.00
_cell.angle_beta   90.00
_cell.angle_gamma   90.00
#
_symmetry.space_group_name_H-M   'P 1'
#
loop_
_entity.id
_entity.type
_entity.pdbx_description
1 polymer ?
#
loop_
_entity_poly.entity_id
_entity_poly.type
_entity_poly.pdbx_seq_one_letter_code
_entity_poly.pdbx_strand_id
1 'polypeptide(L)'
;MTTKYRVEYALKSHRRDGFIEWIKGLLAVPFVLHSEPAAYIQGVESWTEATNITRQQYAAIMSDIEQLIEDQLDNERKGTPHLAKIRHLVPSIGTFFTKLPLEQAFYAQDAKRAISCRRLVSPSFNDIRLILNTAQIMTLASGQEPLKLVTLDGDVTLYEDGQSLTHDSPVIPVLLELLKRDIAIGIVTAAGYADTSGTRYKERLDGILVAVRDSTELTPAQKRNLLVMGGESNFLFRFSVDSKTLVYVDREEWILPEMTKWEENDVQSLLDLAEEVITSCKHVMNLNGEIIRKDRAVGIIPVLGKKMIREDLEEVVLGTQRRLEFSECGRKINFCAFNGGSDVWVDIGDKRLGVKALQRYLGQISGRQTLHVGDQFASIGANDFKARLAACTVWVADPSETEDALQELCGYIDKYATKRLKPQA
;
A
#
# COMPACT_ATOMS: atom_id res chain seq x y z
N MET A 1 -9.89 5.55 -25.69
CA MET A 1 -9.56 4.58 -24.62
C MET A 1 -10.37 4.97 -23.40
N THR A 2 -11.18 4.08 -22.85
CA THR A 2 -11.80 4.24 -21.53
C THR A 2 -10.85 3.66 -20.49
N THR A 3 -10.63 4.35 -19.38
CA THR A 3 -9.91 3.78 -18.22
C THR A 3 -10.62 2.52 -17.72
N LYS A 4 -9.87 1.50 -17.26
CA LYS A 4 -10.44 0.36 -16.52
C LYS A 4 -11.29 0.86 -15.33
N TYR A 5 -10.85 1.95 -14.70
CA TYR A 5 -11.58 2.72 -13.70
C TYR A 5 -12.66 3.64 -14.29
N ARG A 6 -13.59 3.13 -15.11
CA ARG A 6 -14.87 3.82 -15.32
C ARG A 6 -15.81 3.48 -14.16
N VAL A 7 -15.46 4.00 -12.99
CA VAL A 7 -16.12 3.73 -11.71
C VAL A 7 -17.57 4.20 -11.75
N GLU A 8 -18.52 3.27 -11.67
CA GLU A 8 -19.93 3.61 -11.48
C GLU A 8 -20.18 3.98 -10.01
N TYR A 9 -20.17 5.29 -9.73
CA TYR A 9 -20.39 5.90 -8.41
C TYR A 9 -21.74 5.56 -7.72
N ALA A 10 -22.56 4.69 -8.32
CA ALA A 10 -23.90 4.34 -7.85
C ALA A 10 -23.95 3.13 -6.89
N LEU A 11 -22.98 2.20 -6.95
CA LEU A 11 -23.07 0.90 -6.28
C LEU A 11 -22.19 0.82 -5.02
N LYS A 12 -22.74 1.31 -3.90
CA LYS A 12 -22.14 1.40 -2.55
C LYS A 12 -20.88 2.30 -2.50
N SER A 13 -20.47 2.64 -1.28
CA SER A 13 -19.27 3.45 -1.04
C SER A 13 -18.00 2.61 -1.18
N HIS A 14 -17.17 2.93 -2.19
CA HIS A 14 -15.74 2.60 -2.17
C HIS A 14 -15.11 3.03 -0.83
N ARG A 15 -13.98 2.41 -0.48
CA ARG A 15 -13.26 2.65 0.77
C ARG A 15 -12.67 4.06 0.84
N ARG A 16 -13.52 5.03 1.14
CA ARG A 16 -13.11 6.40 1.46
C ARG A 16 -12.39 6.38 2.81
N ASP A 17 -11.09 6.57 2.79
CA ASP A 17 -10.33 6.76 4.02
C ASP A 17 -10.86 8.01 4.74
N GLY A 18 -11.18 7.86 6.03
CA GLY A 18 -11.83 8.89 6.82
C GLY A 18 -10.96 10.12 7.04
N PHE A 19 -9.63 9.97 7.03
CA PHE A 19 -8.70 11.09 7.10
C PHE A 19 -8.68 11.86 5.78
N ILE A 20 -8.65 11.15 4.64
CA ILE A 20 -8.64 11.76 3.31
C ILE A 20 -9.93 12.55 3.05
N GLU A 21 -11.10 12.00 3.36
CA GLU A 21 -12.37 12.74 3.24
C GLU A 21 -12.48 13.90 4.24
N TRP A 22 -11.91 13.78 5.46
CA TRP A 22 -11.90 14.88 6.43
C TRP A 22 -11.05 16.06 5.95
N ILE A 23 -9.81 15.82 5.49
CA ILE A 23 -8.94 16.88 4.92
C ILE A 23 -9.58 17.51 3.67
N LYS A 24 -10.17 16.69 2.80
CA LYS A 24 -10.93 17.13 1.62
C LYS A 24 -12.11 18.04 2.02
N GLY A 25 -12.82 17.71 3.10
CA GLY A 25 -13.87 18.53 3.69
C GLY A 25 -13.35 19.89 4.20
N LEU A 26 -12.17 19.90 4.84
CA LEU A 26 -11.52 21.14 5.27
C LEU A 26 -11.14 22.03 4.08
N LEU A 27 -10.50 21.49 3.04
CA LEU A 27 -10.11 22.27 1.86
C LEU A 27 -11.32 22.73 1.01
N ALA A 28 -12.45 22.05 1.09
CA ALA A 28 -13.68 22.47 0.40
C ALA A 28 -14.20 23.83 0.91
N VAL A 29 -13.90 24.23 2.14
CA VAL A 29 -14.33 25.53 2.71
C VAL A 29 -13.64 26.72 2.00
N PRO A 30 -12.30 26.87 2.01
CA PRO A 30 -11.65 27.92 1.22
C PRO A 30 -11.85 27.75 -0.29
N PHE A 31 -12.10 26.54 -0.80
CA PHE A 31 -12.55 26.41 -2.19
C PHE A 31 -13.87 27.15 -2.42
N VAL A 32 -14.92 26.94 -1.61
CA VAL A 32 -16.22 27.62 -1.80
C VAL A 32 -16.14 29.11 -1.53
N LEU A 33 -15.28 29.56 -0.61
CA LEU A 33 -15.11 30.99 -0.28
C LEU A 33 -14.29 31.76 -1.33
N HIS A 34 -13.42 31.09 -2.10
CA HIS A 34 -12.55 31.72 -3.12
C HIS A 34 -12.76 31.14 -4.53
N SER A 35 -13.77 30.29 -4.73
CA SER A 35 -14.24 29.91 -6.05
C SER A 35 -14.95 31.10 -6.68
N GLU A 36 -14.23 31.80 -7.54
CA GLU A 36 -14.75 32.80 -8.45
C GLU A 36 -14.91 32.20 -9.86
N PRO A 37 -16.04 31.52 -10.19
CA PRO A 37 -16.36 31.12 -11.57
C PRO A 37 -16.28 32.29 -12.57
N ALA A 38 -16.60 33.50 -12.10
CA ALA A 38 -16.55 34.73 -12.88
C ALA A 38 -15.12 35.18 -13.26
N ALA A 39 -14.07 34.68 -12.61
CA ALA A 39 -12.68 35.03 -12.95
C ALA A 39 -12.32 34.66 -14.40
N TYR A 40 -12.90 33.58 -14.94
CA TYR A 40 -12.76 33.21 -16.37
C TYR A 40 -13.38 34.22 -17.34
N ILE A 41 -14.25 35.12 -16.86
CA ILE A 41 -14.88 36.20 -17.63
C ILE A 41 -14.18 37.54 -17.35
N GLN A 42 -13.63 37.72 -16.14
CA GLN A 42 -13.05 38.99 -15.66
C GLN A 42 -11.55 39.15 -15.96
N GLY A 43 -10.80 38.07 -16.18
CA GLY A 43 -9.42 38.12 -16.70
C GLY A 43 -8.34 37.51 -15.80
N VAL A 44 -7.11 37.48 -16.31
CA VAL A 44 -6.00 36.68 -15.77
C VAL A 44 -5.45 37.22 -14.44
N GLU A 45 -5.57 38.52 -14.19
CA GLU A 45 -5.04 39.17 -12.98
C GLU A 45 -5.82 38.76 -11.73
N SER A 46 -7.16 38.87 -11.73
CA SER A 46 -8.05 38.35 -10.67
C SER A 46 -7.81 36.86 -10.44
N TRP A 47 -7.67 36.08 -11.52
CA TRP A 47 -7.39 34.64 -11.42
C TRP A 47 -6.06 34.35 -10.69
N THR A 48 -5.07 35.23 -10.81
CA THR A 48 -3.76 35.09 -10.17
C THR A 48 -3.81 35.43 -8.68
N GLU A 49 -4.48 36.52 -8.30
CA GLU A 49 -4.66 36.90 -6.89
C GLU A 49 -5.46 35.83 -6.12
N ALA A 50 -6.61 35.42 -6.65
CA ALA A 50 -7.42 34.35 -6.07
C ALA A 50 -6.66 33.01 -5.97
N THR A 51 -5.69 32.74 -6.85
CA THR A 51 -4.84 31.54 -6.76
C THR A 51 -3.93 31.61 -5.55
N ASN A 52 -3.30 32.77 -5.31
CA ASN A 52 -2.37 32.94 -4.20
C ASN A 52 -3.10 32.91 -2.84
N ILE A 53 -4.29 33.52 -2.74
CA ILE A 53 -5.16 33.42 -1.55
C ILE A 53 -5.56 31.96 -1.30
N THR A 54 -6.07 31.26 -2.32
CA THR A 54 -6.47 29.84 -2.21
C THR A 54 -5.29 28.95 -1.79
N ARG A 55 -4.11 29.16 -2.39
CA ARG A 55 -2.87 28.46 -2.06
C ARG A 55 -2.45 28.66 -0.60
N GLN A 56 -2.48 29.90 -0.11
CA GLN A 56 -2.15 30.21 1.29
C GLN A 56 -3.13 29.55 2.27
N GLN A 57 -4.43 29.56 1.98
CA GLN A 57 -5.45 28.91 2.82
C GLN A 57 -5.28 27.39 2.86
N TYR A 58 -5.03 26.74 1.72
CA TYR A 58 -4.75 25.29 1.67
C TYR A 58 -3.46 24.93 2.42
N ALA A 59 -2.39 25.74 2.28
CA ALA A 59 -1.13 25.54 2.97
C ALA A 59 -1.27 25.66 4.50
N ALA A 60 -1.97 26.70 4.99
CA ALA A 60 -2.23 26.90 6.41
C ALA A 60 -3.02 25.73 7.03
N ILE A 61 -4.09 25.27 6.37
CA ILE A 61 -4.86 24.10 6.82
C ILE A 61 -3.98 22.85 6.90
N MET A 62 -3.10 22.63 5.92
CA MET A 62 -2.16 21.50 5.94
C MET A 62 -1.16 21.61 7.11
N SER A 63 -0.66 22.80 7.39
CA SER A 63 0.21 23.10 8.55
C SER A 63 -0.49 22.85 9.89
N ASP A 64 -1.79 23.17 9.99
CA ASP A 64 -2.61 22.86 11.18
C ASP A 64 -2.88 21.35 11.35
N ILE A 65 -3.07 20.61 10.25
CA ILE A 65 -3.21 19.15 10.29
C ILE A 65 -1.88 18.49 10.68
N GLU A 66 -0.75 19.00 10.20
CA GLU A 66 0.59 18.55 10.58
C GLU A 66 0.82 18.66 12.09
N GLN A 67 0.47 19.80 12.70
CA GLN A 67 0.50 19.99 14.16
C GLN A 67 -0.39 18.99 14.92
N LEU A 68 -1.56 18.62 14.38
CA LEU A 68 -2.44 17.59 14.97
C LEU A 68 -1.85 16.17 14.90
N ILE A 69 -0.99 15.89 13.90
CA ILE A 69 -0.21 14.63 13.82
C ILE A 69 0.93 14.65 14.84
N GLU A 70 1.57 15.81 15.08
CA GLU A 70 2.59 15.92 16.13
C GLU A 70 2.03 15.66 17.52
N ASP A 71 0.86 16.22 17.85
CA ASP A 71 0.12 15.94 19.09
C ASP A 71 -0.17 14.44 19.25
N GLN A 72 -0.57 13.75 18.18
CA GLN A 72 -0.79 12.30 18.20
C GLN A 72 0.48 11.51 18.51
N LEU A 73 1.60 11.86 17.86
CA LEU A 73 2.90 11.21 18.06
C LEU A 73 3.42 11.40 19.49
N ASP A 74 3.24 12.59 20.07
CA ASP A 74 3.67 12.87 21.43
C ASP A 74 2.75 12.28 22.50
N ASN A 75 1.46 12.13 22.24
CA ASN A 75 0.56 11.35 23.09
C ASN A 75 0.84 9.85 23.02
N GLU A 76 1.21 9.31 21.85
CA GLU A 76 1.69 7.92 21.72
C GLU A 76 2.97 7.69 22.54
N ARG A 77 3.95 8.60 22.47
CA ARG A 77 5.17 8.57 23.29
C ARG A 77 4.90 8.62 24.80
N LYS A 78 3.85 9.33 25.24
CA LYS A 78 3.42 9.46 26.65
C LYS A 78 2.58 8.27 27.13
N GLY A 79 2.19 7.33 26.25
CA GLY A 79 1.26 6.25 26.58
C GLY A 79 -0.21 6.70 26.71
N THR A 80 -0.54 7.92 26.26
CA THR A 80 -1.87 8.54 26.33
C THR A 80 -2.51 8.79 24.96
N PRO A 81 -2.41 7.86 23.97
CA PRO A 81 -2.80 8.14 22.57
C PRO A 81 -4.27 8.54 22.41
N HIS A 82 -5.14 8.15 23.36
CA HIS A 82 -6.57 8.43 23.38
C HIS A 82 -6.93 9.88 23.77
N LEU A 83 -5.97 10.70 24.21
CA LEU A 83 -6.18 12.12 24.53
C LEU A 83 -5.88 13.08 23.36
N ALA A 84 -5.26 12.57 22.29
CA ALA A 84 -4.84 13.37 21.14
C ALA A 84 -6.04 13.89 20.34
N LYS A 85 -6.02 15.17 19.99
CA LYS A 85 -7.16 15.86 19.38
C LYS A 85 -7.61 15.22 18.05
N ILE A 86 -6.67 14.68 17.27
CA ILE A 86 -6.96 14.10 15.96
C ILE A 86 -7.85 12.85 16.03
N ARG A 87 -7.76 12.03 17.10
CA ARG A 87 -8.62 10.83 17.27
C ARG A 87 -10.07 11.16 17.61
N HIS A 88 -10.33 12.32 18.21
CA HIS A 88 -11.70 12.81 18.41
C HIS A 88 -12.32 13.39 17.12
N LEU A 89 -11.48 13.94 16.22
CA LEU A 89 -11.91 14.50 14.94
C LEU A 89 -12.08 13.42 13.86
N VAL A 90 -11.19 12.42 13.84
CA VAL A 90 -11.21 11.29 12.89
C VAL A 90 -11.05 9.98 13.68
N PRO A 91 -12.13 9.40 14.24
CA PRO A 91 -12.07 8.18 15.05
C PRO A 91 -11.53 6.94 14.34
N SER A 92 -11.52 6.95 13.00
CA SER A 92 -10.96 5.88 12.16
C SER A 92 -9.45 6.01 11.87
N ILE A 93 -8.77 7.00 12.46
CA ILE A 93 -7.34 7.24 12.19
C ILE A 93 -6.44 6.13 12.74
N GLY A 94 -5.48 5.70 11.92
CA GLY A 94 -4.52 4.65 12.24
C GLY A 94 -3.42 5.07 13.23
N THR A 95 -2.25 4.46 13.09
CA THR A 95 -1.01 4.85 13.76
C THR A 95 -0.17 5.71 12.82
N PHE A 96 0.43 6.78 13.32
CA PHE A 96 1.44 7.53 12.57
C PHE A 96 2.84 7.04 12.98
N PHE A 97 3.64 6.58 12.02
CA PHE A 97 5.04 6.23 12.28
C PHE A 97 5.94 7.48 12.30
N THR A 98 5.59 8.51 11.54
CA THR A 98 6.42 9.70 11.31
C THR A 98 5.59 10.97 11.36
N LYS A 99 6.26 12.12 11.59
CA LYS A 99 5.70 13.44 11.23
C LYS A 99 5.44 13.48 9.72
N LEU A 100 4.44 14.23 9.27
CA LEU A 100 4.12 14.41 7.86
C LEU A 100 4.23 15.91 7.51
N PRO A 101 5.18 16.36 6.67
CA PRO A 101 5.34 17.74 6.24
C PRO A 101 4.26 18.12 5.22
N LEU A 102 3.00 18.20 5.68
CA LEU A 102 1.82 18.32 4.83
C LEU A 102 1.79 19.65 4.08
N GLU A 103 2.25 20.74 4.71
CA GLU A 103 2.35 22.04 4.03
C GLU A 103 3.34 21.97 2.86
N GLN A 104 4.53 21.39 3.09
CA GLN A 104 5.56 21.25 2.05
C GLN A 104 5.12 20.29 0.94
N ALA A 105 4.43 19.20 1.29
CA ALA A 105 3.88 18.24 0.34
C ALA A 105 2.74 18.83 -0.50
N PHE A 106 1.89 19.68 0.11
CA PHE A 106 0.87 20.45 -0.62
C PHE A 106 1.52 21.36 -1.66
N TYR A 107 2.52 22.18 -1.31
CA TYR A 107 3.20 23.02 -2.31
C TYR A 107 3.84 22.21 -3.44
N ALA A 108 4.40 21.03 -3.14
CA ALA A 108 5.01 20.15 -4.13
C ALA A 108 3.99 19.56 -5.13
N GLN A 109 2.82 19.11 -4.66
CA GLN A 109 1.76 18.60 -5.54
C GLN A 109 0.96 19.74 -6.22
N ASP A 110 0.76 20.88 -5.58
CA ASP A 110 0.11 22.05 -6.19
C ASP A 110 0.92 22.61 -7.36
N ALA A 111 2.25 22.63 -7.25
CA ALA A 111 3.14 23.00 -8.37
C ALA A 111 3.04 22.03 -9.56
N LYS A 112 2.75 20.75 -9.32
CA LYS A 112 2.55 19.72 -10.37
C LYS A 112 1.13 19.72 -10.97
N ARG A 113 0.10 19.97 -10.14
CA ARG A 113 -1.31 19.68 -10.43
C ARG A 113 -2.23 20.91 -10.43
N ALA A 114 -1.69 22.10 -10.17
CA ALA A 114 -2.41 23.38 -10.17
C ALA A 114 -3.67 23.38 -9.27
N ILE A 115 -3.59 22.71 -8.11
CA ILE A 115 -4.69 22.40 -7.19
C ILE A 115 -5.46 23.67 -6.79
N SER A 116 -4.72 24.74 -6.47
CA SER A 116 -5.18 26.08 -6.07
C SER A 116 -5.60 26.99 -7.24
N CYS A 117 -5.23 26.66 -8.48
CA CYS A 117 -5.60 27.45 -9.67
C CYS A 117 -7.03 27.16 -10.16
N ARG A 118 -7.64 26.06 -9.69
CA ARG A 118 -9.00 25.63 -10.10
C ARG A 118 -10.07 26.53 -9.47
N ARG A 119 -11.13 26.86 -10.24
CA ARG A 119 -12.31 27.64 -9.77
C ARG A 119 -13.64 26.90 -9.90
N LEU A 120 -13.68 25.78 -10.63
CA LEU A 120 -14.89 24.98 -10.88
C LEU A 120 -14.80 23.54 -10.32
N VAL A 121 -13.62 23.14 -9.84
CA VAL A 121 -13.34 21.79 -9.33
C VAL A 121 -12.53 21.93 -8.04
N SER A 122 -13.09 21.47 -6.93
CA SER A 122 -12.45 21.47 -5.62
C SER A 122 -11.36 20.38 -5.50
N PRO A 123 -10.51 20.41 -4.46
CA PRO A 123 -9.58 19.33 -4.15
C PRO A 123 -10.29 17.97 -4.06
N SER A 124 -9.84 17.04 -4.89
CA SER A 124 -10.38 15.69 -5.01
C SER A 124 -9.76 14.75 -3.97
N PHE A 125 -10.36 13.56 -3.81
CA PHE A 125 -9.78 12.49 -2.98
C PHE A 125 -8.35 12.14 -3.41
N ASN A 126 -8.09 12.12 -4.73
CA ASN A 126 -6.75 11.83 -5.28
C ASN A 126 -5.75 12.97 -5.03
N ASP A 127 -6.17 14.24 -5.07
CA ASP A 127 -5.28 15.36 -4.73
C ASP A 127 -4.77 15.21 -3.28
N ILE A 128 -5.67 14.90 -2.33
CA ILE A 128 -5.31 14.68 -0.93
C ILE A 128 -4.46 13.41 -0.74
N ARG A 129 -4.83 12.29 -1.39
CA ARG A 129 -4.07 11.03 -1.38
C ARG A 129 -2.61 11.25 -1.81
N LEU A 130 -2.40 12.01 -2.88
CA LEU A 130 -1.07 12.25 -3.43
C LEU A 130 -0.26 13.24 -2.58
N ILE A 131 -0.89 14.21 -1.91
CA ILE A 131 -0.23 15.05 -0.89
C ILE A 131 0.25 14.19 0.29
N LEU A 132 -0.59 13.28 0.79
CA LEU A 132 -0.23 12.35 1.87
C LEU A 132 0.87 11.35 1.45
N ASN A 133 0.89 10.93 0.18
CA ASN A 133 1.99 10.14 -0.36
C ASN A 133 3.31 10.92 -0.33
N THR A 134 3.33 12.12 -0.94
CA THR A 134 4.51 13.00 -0.99
C THR A 134 5.02 13.35 0.41
N ALA A 135 4.13 13.60 1.39
CA ALA A 135 4.55 13.88 2.77
C ALA A 135 5.28 12.70 3.43
N GLN A 136 4.79 11.46 3.24
CA GLN A 136 5.47 10.27 3.75
C GLN A 136 6.84 10.06 3.06
N ILE A 137 6.89 10.26 1.75
CA ILE A 137 8.13 10.19 0.96
C ILE A 137 9.16 11.23 1.46
N MET A 138 8.74 12.48 1.67
CA MET A 138 9.59 13.55 2.21
C MET A 138 10.19 13.18 3.57
N THR A 139 9.41 12.64 4.50
CA THR A 139 9.93 12.29 5.83
C THR A 139 10.87 11.10 5.78
N LEU A 140 10.56 10.05 5.01
CA LEU A 140 11.43 8.87 4.88
C LEU A 140 12.75 9.19 4.17
N ALA A 141 12.75 10.11 3.21
CA ALA A 141 13.94 10.57 2.51
C ALA A 141 14.82 11.54 3.34
N SER A 142 14.22 12.32 4.24
CA SER A 142 14.92 13.32 5.06
C SER A 142 15.28 12.87 6.47
N GLY A 143 14.69 11.76 6.93
CA GLY A 143 14.53 11.37 8.32
C GLY A 143 15.80 11.28 9.18
N GLN A 144 15.61 11.45 10.49
CA GLN A 144 16.63 11.21 11.52
C GLN A 144 17.05 9.74 11.52
N GLU A 145 16.08 8.83 11.45
CA GLU A 145 16.28 7.44 11.08
C GLU A 145 16.26 7.34 9.54
N PRO A 146 17.24 6.69 8.88
CA PRO A 146 17.19 6.47 7.43
C PRO A 146 16.14 5.40 7.06
N LEU A 147 15.54 5.54 5.87
CA LEU A 147 14.80 4.46 5.21
C LEU A 147 15.73 3.25 4.99
N LYS A 148 15.26 2.04 5.32
CA LYS A 148 16.01 0.78 5.15
C LYS A 148 15.29 -0.27 4.31
N LEU A 149 13.96 -0.18 4.19
CA LEU A 149 13.15 -1.16 3.50
C LEU A 149 12.04 -0.45 2.71
N VAL A 150 11.95 -0.72 1.42
CA VAL A 150 10.74 -0.50 0.62
C VAL A 150 10.07 -1.86 0.44
N THR A 151 8.78 -1.94 0.77
CA THR A 151 7.94 -3.07 0.41
C THR A 151 6.96 -2.63 -0.67
N LEU A 152 6.70 -3.51 -1.63
CA LEU A 152 5.76 -3.27 -2.72
C LEU A 152 4.78 -4.43 -2.77
N ASP A 153 3.50 -4.15 -2.97
CA ASP A 153 2.58 -5.19 -3.41
C ASP A 153 2.88 -5.63 -4.86
N GLY A 154 2.45 -6.83 -5.22
CA GLY A 154 2.59 -7.40 -6.56
C GLY A 154 1.53 -6.88 -7.55
N ASP A 155 0.36 -7.52 -7.54
CA ASP A 155 -0.71 -7.24 -8.50
C ASP A 155 -1.27 -5.81 -8.36
N VAL A 156 -1.63 -5.20 -9.49
CA VAL A 156 -2.11 -3.81 -9.63
C VAL A 156 -1.08 -2.73 -9.25
N THR A 157 -0.10 -3.06 -8.40
CA THR A 157 0.90 -2.14 -7.84
C THR A 157 2.22 -2.16 -8.60
N LEU A 158 2.78 -3.35 -8.88
CA LEU A 158 4.09 -3.54 -9.53
C LEU A 158 3.94 -3.99 -11.00
N TYR A 159 2.79 -4.56 -11.35
CA TYR A 159 2.38 -4.98 -12.69
C TYR A 159 0.85 -4.99 -12.78
N GLU A 160 0.30 -5.00 -13.99
CA GLU A 160 -1.15 -5.19 -14.17
C GLU A 160 -1.63 -6.53 -13.60
N ASP A 161 -2.90 -6.57 -13.18
CA ASP A 161 -3.62 -7.76 -12.70
C ASP A 161 -3.33 -9.03 -13.53
N GLY A 162 -2.82 -10.07 -12.86
CA GLY A 162 -2.48 -11.36 -13.46
C GLY A 162 -1.26 -11.36 -14.38
N GLN A 163 -0.54 -10.24 -14.53
CA GLN A 163 0.67 -10.14 -15.36
C GLN A 163 1.94 -10.51 -14.56
N SER A 164 3.10 -10.16 -15.12
CA SER A 164 4.44 -10.40 -14.56
C SER A 164 5.29 -9.15 -14.75
N LEU A 165 6.32 -8.97 -13.93
CA LEU A 165 7.27 -7.86 -14.07
C LEU A 165 8.26 -8.14 -15.21
N THR A 166 8.01 -7.54 -16.37
CA THR A 166 8.83 -7.69 -17.58
C THR A 166 10.08 -6.81 -17.56
N HIS A 167 11.09 -7.18 -18.36
CA HIS A 167 12.42 -6.54 -18.44
C HIS A 167 12.40 -5.07 -18.84
N ASP A 168 11.37 -4.65 -19.56
CA ASP A 168 11.12 -3.29 -20.06
C ASP A 168 10.32 -2.42 -19.07
N SER A 169 9.91 -2.96 -17.91
CA SER A 169 9.13 -2.21 -16.92
C SER A 169 9.94 -1.03 -16.34
N PRO A 170 9.44 0.21 -16.45
CA PRO A 170 10.19 1.43 -16.12
C PRO A 170 10.48 1.59 -14.62
N VAL A 171 9.80 0.82 -13.76
CA VAL A 171 10.09 0.76 -12.32
C VAL A 171 11.43 0.07 -12.02
N ILE A 172 11.89 -0.87 -12.86
CA ILE A 172 13.08 -1.69 -12.59
C ILE A 172 14.36 -0.85 -12.36
N PRO A 173 14.71 0.13 -13.21
CA PRO A 173 15.83 1.05 -12.93
C PRO A 173 15.75 1.72 -11.56
N VAL A 174 14.56 2.12 -11.11
CA VAL A 174 14.34 2.77 -9.82
C VAL A 174 14.55 1.79 -8.66
N LEU A 175 14.11 0.53 -8.81
CA LEU A 175 14.37 -0.53 -7.84
C LEU A 175 15.88 -0.85 -7.73
N LEU A 176 16.62 -0.87 -8.84
CA LEU A 176 18.08 -1.02 -8.81
C LEU A 176 18.76 0.15 -8.08
N GLU A 177 18.34 1.38 -8.34
CA GLU A 177 18.89 2.61 -7.76
C GLU A 177 18.59 2.72 -6.24
N LEU A 178 17.51 2.09 -5.75
CA LEU A 178 17.24 1.88 -4.33
C LEU A 178 18.14 0.79 -3.70
N LEU A 179 18.30 -0.37 -4.34
CA LEU A 179 19.21 -1.43 -3.86
C LEU A 179 20.66 -0.92 -3.75
N LYS A 180 21.09 -0.05 -4.67
CA LYS A 180 22.39 0.61 -4.72
C LYS A 180 22.63 1.63 -3.58
N ARG A 181 21.56 2.04 -2.87
CA ARG A 181 21.60 2.82 -1.61
C ARG A 181 21.53 1.93 -0.36
N ASP A 182 21.68 0.62 -0.52
CA ASP A 182 21.51 -0.42 0.51
C ASP A 182 20.11 -0.44 1.15
N ILE A 183 19.11 0.12 0.44
CA ILE A 183 17.69 0.03 0.81
C ILE A 183 17.17 -1.33 0.32
N ALA A 184 16.64 -2.15 1.22
CA ALA A 184 16.07 -3.44 0.88
C ALA A 184 14.72 -3.32 0.18
N ILE A 185 14.41 -4.32 -0.65
CA ILE A 185 13.19 -4.40 -1.46
C ILE A 185 12.49 -5.71 -1.14
N GLY A 186 11.30 -5.63 -0.55
CA GLY A 186 10.45 -6.78 -0.24
C GLY A 186 9.17 -6.76 -1.06
N ILE A 187 9.07 -7.60 -2.09
CA ILE A 187 7.85 -7.76 -2.88
C ILE A 187 6.90 -8.66 -2.10
N VAL A 188 5.81 -8.11 -1.57
CA VAL A 188 4.76 -8.85 -0.86
C VAL A 188 3.65 -9.17 -1.87
N THR A 189 3.11 -10.38 -1.88
CA THR A 189 2.03 -10.74 -2.80
C THR A 189 1.10 -11.78 -2.19
N ALA A 190 -0.20 -11.67 -2.49
CA ALA A 190 -1.19 -12.68 -2.14
C ALA A 190 -1.05 -13.97 -2.98
N ALA A 191 -0.23 -13.97 -4.04
CA ALA A 191 0.07 -15.17 -4.82
C ALA A 191 0.83 -16.20 -3.95
N GLY A 192 0.09 -17.09 -3.29
CA GLY A 192 0.62 -18.18 -2.47
C GLY A 192 0.88 -19.46 -3.26
N TYR A 193 2.16 -19.77 -3.45
CA TYR A 193 2.66 -21.05 -3.97
C TYR A 193 3.53 -21.74 -2.90
N ALA A 194 3.20 -22.99 -2.54
CA ALA A 194 3.93 -23.80 -1.56
C ALA A 194 5.23 -24.45 -2.10
N ASP A 195 5.51 -24.29 -3.39
CA ASP A 195 6.73 -24.77 -4.03
C ASP A 195 7.96 -23.97 -3.58
N THR A 196 8.81 -24.60 -2.75
CA THR A 196 10.06 -24.03 -2.25
C THR A 196 11.15 -23.89 -3.33
N SER A 197 10.97 -24.44 -4.53
CA SER A 197 11.82 -24.09 -5.69
C SER A 197 11.64 -22.63 -6.11
N GLY A 198 10.50 -22.02 -5.75
CA GLY A 198 10.14 -20.63 -6.05
C GLY A 198 9.87 -20.37 -7.53
N THR A 199 9.68 -21.40 -8.36
CA THR A 199 9.62 -21.27 -9.83
C THR A 199 8.50 -20.33 -10.28
N ARG A 200 7.32 -20.41 -9.65
CA ARG A 200 6.20 -19.48 -9.94
C ARG A 200 6.49 -18.02 -9.61
N TYR A 201 7.20 -17.73 -8.51
CA TYR A 201 7.62 -16.36 -8.21
C TYR A 201 8.70 -15.87 -9.20
N LYS A 202 9.54 -16.76 -9.73
CA LYS A 202 10.54 -16.45 -10.76
C LYS A 202 9.87 -16.11 -12.09
N GLU A 203 8.88 -16.90 -12.52
CA GLU A 203 8.04 -16.59 -13.70
C GLU A 203 7.42 -15.19 -13.59
N ARG A 204 6.85 -14.83 -12.44
CA ARG A 204 6.21 -13.51 -12.23
C ARG A 204 7.17 -12.32 -12.09
N LEU A 205 8.45 -12.55 -11.79
CA LEU A 205 9.41 -11.50 -11.41
C LEU A 205 10.71 -11.53 -12.24
N ASP A 206 10.71 -12.22 -13.39
CA ASP A 206 11.91 -12.45 -14.21
C ASP A 206 12.67 -11.15 -14.55
N GLY A 207 11.95 -10.06 -14.87
CA GLY A 207 12.56 -8.76 -15.18
C GLY A 207 13.47 -8.22 -14.07
N ILE A 208 12.96 -8.11 -12.83
CA ILE A 208 13.79 -7.61 -11.70
C ILE A 208 14.85 -8.62 -11.28
N LEU A 209 14.57 -9.92 -11.37
CA LEU A 209 15.52 -10.97 -11.00
C LEU A 209 16.71 -11.01 -11.96
N VAL A 210 16.47 -10.87 -13.27
CA VAL A 210 17.52 -10.74 -14.29
C VAL A 210 18.27 -9.42 -14.15
N ALA A 211 17.57 -8.30 -13.94
CA ALA A 211 18.21 -7.01 -13.73
C ALA A 211 19.16 -7.01 -12.51
N VAL A 212 18.74 -7.58 -11.36
CA VAL A 212 19.59 -7.73 -10.17
C VAL A 212 20.72 -8.75 -10.41
N ARG A 213 20.45 -9.85 -11.12
CA ARG A 213 21.47 -10.85 -11.50
C ARG A 213 22.59 -10.24 -12.31
N ASP A 214 22.26 -9.53 -13.38
CA ASP A 214 23.21 -9.10 -14.41
C ASP A 214 23.77 -7.69 -14.19
N SER A 215 23.18 -6.88 -13.30
CA SER A 215 23.73 -5.58 -12.90
C SER A 215 25.19 -5.70 -12.43
N THR A 216 26.06 -4.90 -13.05
CA THR A 216 27.47 -4.75 -12.66
C THR A 216 27.68 -3.69 -11.58
N GLU A 217 26.66 -2.89 -11.27
CA GLU A 217 26.74 -1.80 -10.28
C GLU A 217 26.39 -2.24 -8.86
N LEU A 218 25.53 -3.25 -8.70
CA LEU A 218 25.11 -3.74 -7.39
C LEU A 218 26.14 -4.69 -6.77
N THR A 219 26.56 -4.40 -5.54
CA THR A 219 27.45 -5.29 -4.78
C THR A 219 26.74 -6.61 -4.40
N PRO A 220 27.49 -7.70 -4.11
CA PRO A 220 26.90 -8.94 -3.61
C PRO A 220 26.07 -8.80 -2.32
N ALA A 221 26.31 -7.74 -1.52
CA ALA A 221 25.45 -7.42 -0.37
C ALA A 221 24.11 -6.84 -0.84
N GLN A 222 24.15 -5.81 -1.68
CA GLN A 222 22.96 -5.13 -2.22
C GLN A 222 22.07 -6.08 -3.03
N LYS A 223 22.65 -7.00 -3.82
CA LYS A 223 21.88 -8.04 -4.53
C LYS A 223 21.08 -8.95 -3.58
N ARG A 224 21.59 -9.24 -2.38
CA ARG A 224 20.89 -10.01 -1.33
C ARG A 224 19.83 -9.19 -0.56
N ASN A 225 19.61 -7.92 -0.93
CA ASN A 225 18.58 -7.08 -0.33
C ASN A 225 17.26 -7.10 -1.14
N LEU A 226 17.14 -7.93 -2.18
CA LEU A 226 15.87 -8.28 -2.82
C LEU A 226 15.26 -9.54 -2.16
N LEU A 227 13.99 -9.43 -1.74
CA LEU A 227 13.20 -10.49 -1.10
C LEU A 227 11.78 -10.55 -1.69
N VAL A 228 11.13 -11.70 -1.56
CA VAL A 228 9.74 -11.93 -1.96
C VAL A 228 8.99 -12.63 -0.82
N MET A 229 7.86 -12.08 -0.40
CA MET A 229 6.95 -12.65 0.61
C MET A 229 5.65 -13.07 -0.08
N GLY A 230 5.50 -14.38 -0.32
CA GLY A 230 4.36 -14.99 -1.00
C GLY A 230 3.25 -15.47 -0.07
N GLY A 231 2.02 -15.53 -0.59
CA GLY A 231 0.82 -15.88 0.16
C GLY A 231 0.58 -14.94 1.35
N GLU A 232 0.75 -13.63 1.11
CA GLU A 232 0.75 -12.51 2.06
C GLU A 232 1.80 -12.56 3.18
N SER A 233 1.90 -13.68 3.91
CA SER A 233 2.85 -13.89 5.01
C SER A 233 3.20 -15.36 5.22
N ASN A 234 3.25 -16.18 4.16
CA ASN A 234 3.42 -17.64 4.27
C ASN A 234 4.75 -18.18 3.74
N PHE A 235 5.34 -17.56 2.70
CA PHE A 235 6.57 -18.07 2.07
C PHE A 235 7.58 -16.94 1.84
N LEU A 236 8.75 -16.98 2.47
CA LEU A 236 9.83 -16.03 2.22
C LEU A 236 10.86 -16.60 1.25
N PHE A 237 11.23 -15.79 0.26
CA PHE A 237 12.33 -16.04 -0.65
C PHE A 237 13.29 -14.85 -0.64
N ARG A 238 14.57 -15.12 -0.90
CA ARG A 238 15.65 -14.13 -0.96
C ARG A 238 16.49 -14.33 -2.22
N PHE A 239 16.95 -13.26 -2.85
CA PHE A 239 17.88 -13.38 -3.97
C PHE A 239 19.25 -13.85 -3.47
N SER A 240 19.74 -14.98 -4.02
CA SER A 240 21.07 -15.51 -3.78
C SER A 240 22.01 -15.18 -4.94
N VAL A 241 23.22 -14.71 -4.61
CA VAL A 241 24.26 -14.36 -5.59
C VAL A 241 24.87 -15.62 -6.20
N ASP A 242 24.98 -16.69 -5.42
CA ASP A 242 25.68 -17.92 -5.78
C ASP A 242 24.84 -18.78 -6.74
N SER A 243 23.54 -18.93 -6.44
CA SER A 243 22.58 -19.59 -7.34
C SER A 243 21.95 -18.63 -8.36
N LYS A 244 22.26 -17.33 -8.29
CA LYS A 244 21.78 -16.28 -9.21
C LYS A 244 20.26 -16.16 -9.34
N THR A 245 19.52 -16.55 -8.31
CA THR A 245 18.06 -16.67 -8.33
C THR A 245 17.46 -16.59 -6.92
N LEU A 246 16.12 -16.63 -6.82
CA LEU A 246 15.42 -16.75 -5.54
C LEU A 246 15.69 -18.13 -4.91
N VAL A 247 16.12 -18.12 -3.65
CA VAL A 247 16.14 -19.28 -2.75
C VAL A 247 15.09 -19.10 -1.65
N TYR A 248 14.47 -20.20 -1.21
CA TYR A 248 13.58 -20.21 -0.06
C TYR A 248 14.35 -19.91 1.24
N VAL A 249 13.66 -19.32 2.22
CA VAL A 249 14.19 -19.01 3.56
C VAL A 249 13.33 -19.73 4.59
N ASP A 250 13.95 -20.52 5.46
CA ASP A 250 13.21 -21.40 6.37
C ASP A 250 12.34 -20.59 7.34
N ARG A 251 11.16 -21.14 7.64
CA ARG A 251 10.06 -20.40 8.31
C ARG A 251 10.49 -19.88 9.68
N GLU A 252 11.31 -20.66 10.36
CA GLU A 252 11.89 -20.44 11.67
C GLU A 252 12.78 -19.19 11.73
N GLU A 253 13.39 -18.76 10.61
CA GLU A 253 14.23 -17.55 10.55
C GLU A 253 13.43 -16.25 10.68
N TRP A 254 12.20 -16.22 10.14
CA TRP A 254 11.44 -14.99 9.90
C TRP A 254 10.07 -14.93 10.58
N ILE A 255 9.51 -16.07 11.01
CA ILE A 255 8.18 -16.14 11.61
C ILE A 255 8.03 -15.22 12.84
N LEU A 256 6.85 -14.59 12.95
CA LEU A 256 6.53 -13.67 14.03
C LEU A 256 6.03 -14.41 15.28
N PRO A 257 6.33 -13.94 16.51
CA PRO A 257 5.82 -14.53 17.75
C PRO A 257 4.29 -14.48 17.94
N GLU A 258 3.55 -13.78 17.07
CA GLU A 258 2.08 -13.89 16.98
C GLU A 258 1.64 -15.08 16.10
N MET A 259 2.42 -15.48 15.10
CA MET A 259 2.14 -16.59 14.17
C MET A 259 2.57 -17.96 14.73
N THR A 260 3.61 -18.02 15.58
CA THR A 260 4.05 -19.27 16.23
C THR A 260 3.06 -19.82 17.26
N LYS A 261 1.95 -19.12 17.51
CA LYS A 261 0.89 -19.50 18.45
C LYS A 261 -0.33 -20.11 17.76
N TRP A 262 -0.30 -20.22 16.43
CA TRP A 262 -1.39 -20.77 15.63
C TRP A 262 -1.32 -22.29 15.64
N GLU A 263 -2.23 -22.94 16.36
CA GLU A 263 -2.40 -24.38 16.29
C GLU A 263 -2.94 -24.79 14.93
N GLU A 264 -2.39 -25.85 14.35
CA GLU A 264 -2.78 -26.28 13.00
C GLU A 264 -4.25 -26.72 12.94
N ASN A 265 -4.80 -27.22 14.06
CA ASN A 265 -6.22 -27.54 14.19
C ASN A 265 -7.12 -26.30 14.00
N ASP A 266 -6.74 -25.15 14.57
CA ASP A 266 -7.48 -23.89 14.41
C ASP A 266 -7.32 -23.31 12.99
N VAL A 267 -6.15 -23.50 12.37
CA VAL A 267 -5.91 -23.12 10.97
C VAL A 267 -6.80 -23.92 10.02
N GLN A 268 -6.82 -25.26 10.13
CA GLN A 268 -7.66 -26.09 9.28
C GLN A 268 -9.15 -25.83 9.57
N SER A 269 -9.55 -25.67 10.84
CA SER A 269 -10.93 -25.29 11.21
C SER A 269 -11.37 -23.92 10.67
N LEU A 270 -10.44 -22.99 10.41
CA LEU A 270 -10.75 -21.73 9.73
C LEU A 270 -10.95 -21.95 8.23
N LEU A 271 -10.03 -22.67 7.58
CA LEU A 271 -10.11 -22.96 6.16
C LEU A 271 -11.33 -23.82 5.80
N ASP A 272 -11.68 -24.81 6.62
CA ASP A 272 -12.87 -25.65 6.45
C ASP A 272 -14.16 -24.82 6.51
N LEU A 273 -14.25 -23.89 7.48
CA LEU A 273 -15.39 -22.97 7.59
C LEU A 273 -15.42 -21.94 6.43
N ALA A 274 -14.27 -21.50 5.94
CA ALA A 274 -14.20 -20.66 4.76
C ALA A 274 -14.67 -21.43 3.50
N GLU A 275 -14.26 -22.69 3.35
CA GLU A 275 -14.66 -23.58 2.26
C GLU A 275 -16.17 -23.89 2.29
N GLU A 276 -16.76 -24.12 3.47
CA GLU A 276 -18.21 -24.26 3.70
C GLU A 276 -18.99 -23.04 3.17
N VAL A 277 -18.52 -21.83 3.50
CA VAL A 277 -19.19 -20.58 3.11
C VAL A 277 -19.03 -20.29 1.63
N ILE A 278 -17.81 -20.41 1.08
CA ILE A 278 -17.55 -20.24 -0.36
C ILE A 278 -18.38 -21.25 -1.16
N THR A 279 -18.47 -22.49 -0.70
CA THR A 279 -19.34 -23.54 -1.28
C THR A 279 -20.82 -23.12 -1.21
N SER A 280 -21.27 -22.60 -0.08
CA SER A 280 -22.66 -22.15 0.10
C SER A 280 -23.00 -20.98 -0.84
N CYS A 281 -22.15 -19.95 -0.89
CA CYS A 281 -22.29 -18.81 -1.80
C CYS A 281 -22.29 -19.25 -3.27
N LYS A 282 -21.38 -20.16 -3.66
CA LYS A 282 -21.34 -20.75 -5.01
C LYS A 282 -22.67 -21.41 -5.40
N HIS A 283 -23.28 -22.19 -4.51
CA HIS A 283 -24.55 -22.85 -4.80
C HIS A 283 -25.74 -21.88 -4.83
N VAL A 284 -25.81 -20.96 -3.85
CA VAL A 284 -26.93 -19.99 -3.74
C VAL A 284 -26.95 -19.00 -4.91
N MET A 285 -25.78 -18.54 -5.37
CA MET A 285 -25.66 -17.60 -6.50
C MET A 285 -25.38 -18.30 -7.86
N ASN A 286 -25.34 -19.64 -7.89
CA ASN A 286 -25.06 -20.45 -9.09
C ASN A 286 -23.75 -20.03 -9.81
N LEU A 287 -22.68 -19.82 -9.04
CA LEU A 287 -21.42 -19.29 -9.56
C LEU A 287 -20.68 -20.31 -10.42
N ASN A 288 -20.20 -19.85 -11.58
CA ASN A 288 -19.46 -20.65 -12.56
C ASN A 288 -17.97 -20.76 -12.14
N GLY A 289 -17.70 -21.27 -10.94
CA GLY A 289 -16.35 -21.36 -10.36
C GLY A 289 -16.01 -22.72 -9.73
N GLU A 290 -14.71 -22.99 -9.62
CA GLU A 290 -14.11 -24.17 -8.99
C GLU A 290 -13.42 -23.76 -7.69
N ILE A 291 -13.56 -24.59 -6.65
CA ILE A 291 -13.02 -24.30 -5.32
C ILE A 291 -11.67 -24.98 -5.18
N ILE A 292 -10.67 -24.24 -4.72
CA ILE A 292 -9.29 -24.70 -4.54
C ILE A 292 -8.88 -24.52 -3.09
N ARG A 293 -8.55 -25.63 -2.43
CA ARG A 293 -7.95 -25.69 -1.10
C ARG A 293 -6.42 -25.82 -1.20
N LYS A 294 -5.69 -25.10 -0.36
CA LYS A 294 -4.24 -25.15 -0.14
C LYS A 294 -3.97 -25.23 1.36
N ASP A 295 -2.73 -25.56 1.74
CA ASP A 295 -2.28 -25.70 3.14
C ASP A 295 -2.55 -24.46 4.03
N ARG A 296 -2.55 -23.27 3.42
CA ARG A 296 -2.70 -21.95 4.09
C ARG A 296 -3.73 -21.03 3.42
N ALA A 297 -4.56 -21.56 2.52
CA ALA A 297 -5.54 -20.76 1.79
C ALA A 297 -6.69 -21.59 1.23
N VAL A 298 -7.86 -20.97 1.03
CA VAL A 298 -8.94 -21.56 0.22
C VAL A 298 -9.60 -20.47 -0.62
N GLY A 299 -10.03 -20.80 -1.84
CA GLY A 299 -10.62 -19.82 -2.75
C GLY A 299 -11.53 -20.43 -3.82
N ILE A 300 -12.17 -19.56 -4.60
CA ILE A 300 -12.98 -19.92 -5.76
C ILE A 300 -12.49 -19.19 -7.01
N ILE A 301 -12.00 -19.95 -7.99
CA ILE A 301 -11.56 -19.45 -9.31
C ILE A 301 -12.68 -19.64 -10.34
N PRO A 302 -12.72 -18.88 -11.45
CA PRO A 302 -13.69 -19.13 -12.52
C PRO A 302 -13.35 -20.41 -13.29
N VAL A 303 -14.39 -21.18 -13.67
CA VAL A 303 -14.26 -22.31 -14.60
C VAL A 303 -13.63 -21.82 -15.92
N LEU A 304 -12.79 -22.64 -16.57
CA LEU A 304 -12.07 -22.26 -17.78
C LEU A 304 -13.00 -21.66 -18.86
N GLY A 305 -12.71 -20.43 -19.29
CA GLY A 305 -13.51 -19.69 -20.28
C GLY A 305 -14.78 -19.02 -19.73
N LYS A 306 -15.03 -19.08 -18.42
CA LYS A 306 -16.08 -18.34 -17.72
C LYS A 306 -15.51 -17.11 -17.01
N LYS A 307 -16.41 -16.29 -16.48
CA LYS A 307 -16.12 -15.21 -15.53
C LYS A 307 -17.23 -15.19 -14.47
N MET A 308 -16.89 -14.76 -13.27
CA MET A 308 -17.84 -14.27 -12.27
C MET A 308 -17.89 -12.74 -12.36
N ILE A 309 -19.00 -12.10 -12.04
CA ILE A 309 -19.06 -10.63 -12.00
C ILE A 309 -18.49 -10.11 -10.67
N ARG A 310 -18.08 -8.84 -10.63
CA ARG A 310 -17.44 -8.27 -9.43
C ARG A 310 -18.36 -8.38 -8.22
N GLU A 311 -19.64 -8.10 -8.42
CA GLU A 311 -20.68 -8.04 -7.40
C GLU A 311 -20.84 -9.38 -6.67
N ASP A 312 -20.82 -10.50 -7.41
CA ASP A 312 -20.85 -11.85 -6.86
C ASP A 312 -19.61 -12.12 -6.00
N LEU A 313 -18.42 -11.77 -6.51
CA LEU A 313 -17.14 -11.97 -5.82
C LEU A 313 -17.06 -11.14 -4.53
N GLU A 314 -17.54 -9.89 -4.54
CA GLU A 314 -17.65 -9.04 -3.35
C GLU A 314 -18.62 -9.64 -2.31
N GLU A 315 -19.73 -10.24 -2.73
CA GLU A 315 -20.68 -10.90 -1.81
C GLU A 315 -20.09 -12.20 -1.21
N VAL A 316 -19.32 -12.98 -1.98
CA VAL A 316 -18.54 -14.13 -1.44
C VAL A 316 -17.53 -13.65 -0.39
N VAL A 317 -16.76 -12.58 -0.67
CA VAL A 317 -15.78 -12.02 0.28
C VAL A 317 -16.47 -11.54 1.56
N LEU A 318 -17.50 -10.71 1.44
CA LEU A 318 -18.18 -10.11 2.59
C LEU A 318 -18.93 -11.16 3.43
N GLY A 319 -19.56 -12.15 2.79
CA GLY A 319 -20.19 -13.29 3.47
C GLY A 319 -19.17 -14.15 4.23
N THR A 320 -18.07 -14.49 3.57
CA THR A 320 -17.01 -15.34 4.16
C THR A 320 -16.27 -14.61 5.28
N GLN A 321 -15.80 -13.38 5.05
CA GLN A 321 -15.16 -12.56 6.08
C GLN A 321 -16.05 -12.45 7.33
N ARG A 322 -17.33 -12.09 7.14
CA ARG A 322 -18.25 -11.93 8.26
C ARG A 322 -18.50 -13.24 9.01
N ARG A 323 -18.61 -14.38 8.34
CA ARG A 323 -18.81 -15.68 9.01
C ARG A 323 -17.59 -16.09 9.82
N LEU A 324 -16.39 -15.76 9.36
CA LEU A 324 -15.11 -16.03 10.04
C LEU A 324 -14.86 -15.07 11.22
N GLU A 325 -15.10 -13.77 11.07
CA GLU A 325 -14.95 -12.77 12.15
C GLU A 325 -15.76 -13.12 13.42
N PHE A 326 -16.93 -13.75 13.24
CA PHE A 326 -17.78 -14.18 14.36
C PHE A 326 -17.52 -15.63 14.84
N SER A 327 -16.66 -16.42 14.20
CA SER A 327 -16.33 -17.79 14.61
C SER A 327 -15.35 -17.86 15.79
N GLU A 328 -15.03 -19.06 16.29
CA GLU A 328 -13.99 -19.22 17.31
C GLU A 328 -12.58 -19.20 16.69
N CYS A 329 -12.36 -19.98 15.62
CA CYS A 329 -11.07 -20.06 14.92
C CYS A 329 -10.64 -18.70 14.34
N GLY A 330 -11.56 -17.92 13.77
CA GLY A 330 -11.31 -16.57 13.25
C GLY A 330 -11.00 -15.50 14.31
N ARG A 331 -11.10 -15.83 15.61
CA ARG A 331 -10.61 -14.98 16.72
C ARG A 331 -9.21 -15.36 17.21
N LYS A 332 -8.71 -16.54 16.81
CA LYS A 332 -7.37 -17.06 17.18
C LYS A 332 -6.36 -16.87 16.05
N ILE A 333 -6.82 -17.04 14.81
CA ILE A 333 -5.99 -17.00 13.60
C ILE A 333 -6.28 -15.71 12.82
N ASN A 334 -5.24 -14.97 12.46
CA ASN A 334 -5.39 -13.86 11.52
C ASN A 334 -5.58 -14.41 10.11
N PHE A 335 -6.50 -13.85 9.34
CA PHE A 335 -6.78 -14.22 7.96
C PHE A 335 -7.07 -12.98 7.11
N CYS A 336 -7.00 -13.09 5.79
CA CYS A 336 -7.49 -12.08 4.87
C CYS A 336 -8.38 -12.72 3.80
N ALA A 337 -9.61 -12.22 3.68
CA ALA A 337 -10.54 -12.59 2.61
C ALA A 337 -10.58 -11.43 1.59
N PHE A 338 -10.33 -11.71 0.32
CA PHE A 338 -10.23 -10.66 -0.71
C PHE A 338 -10.71 -11.13 -2.09
N ASN A 339 -11.07 -10.14 -2.91
CA ASN A 339 -11.47 -10.30 -4.31
C ASN A 339 -10.25 -10.05 -5.19
N GLY A 340 -9.76 -11.06 -5.90
CA GLY A 340 -8.61 -11.01 -6.82
C GLY A 340 -8.99 -10.54 -8.23
N GLY A 341 -10.02 -9.71 -8.36
CA GLY A 341 -10.52 -9.16 -9.63
C GLY A 341 -11.31 -10.15 -10.49
N SER A 342 -10.88 -11.41 -10.55
CA SER A 342 -11.56 -12.51 -11.26
C SER A 342 -11.90 -13.71 -10.37
N ASP A 343 -11.32 -13.82 -9.18
CA ASP A 343 -11.48 -14.89 -8.21
C ASP A 343 -11.63 -14.35 -6.77
N VAL A 344 -11.83 -15.24 -5.79
CA VAL A 344 -11.84 -14.90 -4.36
C VAL A 344 -10.97 -15.87 -3.59
N TRP A 345 -10.19 -15.35 -2.64
CA TRP A 345 -9.33 -16.13 -1.75
C TRP A 345 -9.51 -15.73 -0.28
N VAL A 346 -9.28 -16.71 0.59
CA VAL A 346 -9.13 -16.56 2.04
C VAL A 346 -7.76 -17.14 2.41
N ASP A 347 -6.81 -16.26 2.66
CA ASP A 347 -5.44 -16.60 3.04
C ASP A 347 -5.25 -16.54 4.57
N ILE A 348 -4.42 -17.44 5.11
CA ILE A 348 -4.01 -17.44 6.53
C ILE A 348 -2.88 -16.45 6.72
N GLY A 349 -3.11 -15.41 7.53
CA GLY A 349 -2.20 -14.29 7.73
C GLY A 349 -2.68 -12.99 7.09
N ASP A 350 -1.76 -12.06 6.85
CA ASP A 350 -1.99 -10.82 6.11
C ASP A 350 -0.72 -10.07 5.69
N LYS A 351 -0.81 -9.19 4.68
CA LYS A 351 0.28 -8.30 4.22
C LYS A 351 0.95 -7.52 5.37
N ARG A 352 0.22 -7.20 6.46
CA ARG A 352 0.79 -6.61 7.70
C ARG A 352 1.80 -7.54 8.37
N LEU A 353 1.48 -8.83 8.51
CA LEU A 353 2.41 -9.85 9.00
C LEU A 353 3.58 -10.03 8.03
N GLY A 354 3.33 -10.00 6.71
CA GLY A 354 4.39 -10.07 5.69
C GLY A 354 5.43 -8.95 5.82
N VAL A 355 4.98 -7.70 5.89
CA VAL A 355 5.85 -6.52 6.10
C VAL A 355 6.58 -6.61 7.45
N LYS A 356 5.90 -7.01 8.53
CA LYS A 356 6.52 -7.20 9.85
C LYS A 356 7.56 -8.33 9.88
N ALA A 357 7.34 -9.42 9.15
CA ALA A 357 8.28 -10.52 9.04
C ALA A 357 9.55 -10.08 8.29
N LEU A 358 9.42 -9.34 7.18
CA LEU A 358 10.54 -8.72 6.48
C LEU A 358 11.30 -7.74 7.38
N GLN A 359 10.59 -6.87 8.11
CA GLN A 359 11.16 -5.96 9.11
C GLN A 359 11.98 -6.70 10.18
N ARG A 360 11.43 -7.79 10.74
CA ARG A 360 12.09 -8.65 11.73
C ARG A 360 13.34 -9.31 11.16
N TYR A 361 13.21 -9.99 10.03
CA TYR A 361 14.25 -10.77 9.36
C TYR A 361 15.46 -9.91 8.96
N LEU A 362 15.22 -8.68 8.51
CA LEU A 362 16.26 -7.71 8.14
C LEU A 362 16.84 -6.94 9.35
N GLY A 363 16.70 -7.46 10.57
CA GLY A 363 17.33 -6.89 11.78
C GLY A 363 16.47 -5.89 12.53
N GLN A 364 15.18 -6.18 12.72
CA GLN A 364 14.21 -5.36 13.46
C GLN A 364 14.07 -3.91 12.92
N ILE A 365 13.91 -3.78 11.60
CA ILE A 365 13.61 -2.50 10.95
C ILE A 365 12.28 -1.95 11.48
N SER A 366 12.23 -0.67 11.89
CA SER A 366 11.00 -0.06 12.39
C SER A 366 10.06 0.38 11.26
N GLY A 367 8.76 0.51 11.55
CA GLY A 367 7.80 1.13 10.62
C GLY A 367 8.12 2.59 10.25
N ARG A 368 9.03 3.25 10.98
CA ARG A 368 9.61 4.58 10.67
C ARG A 368 10.73 4.50 9.63
N GLN A 369 11.29 3.31 9.41
CA GLN A 369 12.35 2.98 8.46
C GLN A 369 11.84 2.10 7.31
N THR A 370 10.53 1.95 7.17
CA THR A 370 9.87 1.15 6.13
C THR A 370 8.88 1.99 5.35
N LEU A 371 8.98 1.93 4.02
CA LEU A 371 7.92 2.31 3.10
C LEU A 371 7.14 1.06 2.67
N HIS A 372 5.84 1.19 2.51
CA HIS A 372 5.00 0.28 1.74
C HIS A 372 4.36 1.02 0.56
N VAL A 373 4.30 0.36 -0.59
CA VAL A 373 3.61 0.81 -1.81
C VAL A 373 2.56 -0.24 -2.14
N GLY A 374 1.29 0.17 -2.26
CA GLY A 374 0.18 -0.74 -2.54
C GLY A 374 -1.14 -0.01 -2.84
N ASP A 375 -2.10 -0.70 -3.47
CA ASP A 375 -3.42 -0.15 -3.77
C ASP A 375 -4.45 -0.45 -2.65
N GLN A 376 -5.08 0.60 -2.11
CA GLN A 376 -6.15 0.51 -1.11
C GLN A 376 -7.55 0.84 -1.69
N PHE A 377 -7.71 0.96 -3.02
CA PHE A 377 -9.00 1.10 -3.72
C PHE A 377 -9.79 -0.23 -3.78
N ALA A 378 -9.12 -1.35 -3.55
CA ALA A 378 -9.76 -2.62 -3.27
C ALA A 378 -10.71 -2.52 -2.03
N SER A 379 -11.64 -3.46 -1.94
CA SER A 379 -12.88 -3.32 -1.15
C SER A 379 -12.70 -3.51 0.37
N ILE A 380 -13.81 -3.58 1.10
CA ILE A 380 -13.81 -3.93 2.52
C ILE A 380 -13.38 -5.41 2.63
N GLY A 381 -12.18 -5.63 3.18
CA GLY A 381 -11.47 -6.91 3.17
C GLY A 381 -10.05 -6.81 2.60
N ALA A 382 -9.79 -5.82 1.74
CA ALA A 382 -8.51 -5.61 1.06
C ALA A 382 -7.29 -5.66 1.98
N ASN A 383 -6.32 -6.47 1.59
CA ASN A 383 -5.11 -6.81 2.33
C ASN A 383 -4.14 -5.63 2.46
N ASP A 384 -4.01 -4.76 1.46
CA ASP A 384 -3.07 -3.62 1.46
C ASP A 384 -3.30 -2.61 2.57
N PHE A 385 -4.56 -2.29 2.91
CA PHE A 385 -4.83 -1.36 4.01
C PHE A 385 -4.29 -1.89 5.34
N LYS A 386 -4.16 -3.22 5.53
CA LYS A 386 -3.55 -3.79 6.73
C LYS A 386 -2.05 -3.47 6.80
N ALA A 387 -1.33 -3.39 5.68
CA ALA A 387 0.10 -3.06 5.67
C ALA A 387 0.42 -1.68 6.28
N ARG A 388 -0.56 -0.75 6.25
CA ARG A 388 -0.51 0.55 6.96
C ARG A 388 -0.44 0.43 8.50
N LEU A 389 -0.58 -0.77 9.05
CA LEU A 389 -0.38 -1.11 10.47
C LEU A 389 1.03 -1.67 10.75
N ALA A 390 1.93 -1.65 9.76
CA ALA A 390 3.33 -2.08 9.86
C ALA A 390 4.34 -1.01 9.36
N ALA A 391 3.96 -0.18 8.39
CA ALA A 391 4.84 0.80 7.75
C ALA A 391 4.13 2.10 7.32
N CYS A 392 4.89 3.19 7.14
CA CYS A 392 4.46 4.31 6.29
C CYS A 392 4.05 3.77 4.93
N THR A 393 2.89 4.16 4.41
CA THR A 393 2.28 3.55 3.23
C THR A 393 1.83 4.61 2.22
N VAL A 394 2.43 4.62 1.04
CA VAL A 394 1.91 5.37 -0.10
C VAL A 394 0.82 4.55 -0.78
N TRP A 395 -0.31 5.17 -1.07
CA TRP A 395 -1.43 4.54 -1.76
C TRP A 395 -1.39 4.92 -3.23
N VAL A 396 -1.13 3.95 -4.10
CA VAL A 396 -1.07 4.08 -5.56
C VAL A 396 -2.34 3.53 -6.24
N ALA A 397 -2.67 4.01 -7.42
CA ALA A 397 -3.81 3.54 -8.22
C ALA A 397 -3.44 2.49 -9.28
N ASP A 398 -2.18 2.51 -9.73
CA ASP A 398 -1.65 1.71 -10.84
C ASP A 398 -0.10 1.70 -10.82
N PRO A 399 0.58 0.90 -11.68
CA PRO A 399 2.04 0.84 -11.69
C PRO A 399 2.75 2.13 -12.14
N SER A 400 2.07 3.07 -12.79
CA SER A 400 2.65 4.37 -13.13
C SER A 400 2.72 5.28 -11.90
N GLU A 401 1.71 5.25 -11.03
CA GLU A 401 1.79 5.94 -9.73
C GLU A 401 2.84 5.29 -8.79
N THR A 402 3.12 3.98 -8.93
CA THR A 402 4.26 3.32 -8.27
C THR A 402 5.59 3.86 -8.76
N GLU A 403 5.79 3.99 -10.08
CA GLU A 403 6.99 4.58 -10.66
C GLU A 403 7.20 6.02 -10.18
N ASP A 404 6.17 6.87 -10.32
CA ASP A 404 6.16 8.27 -9.86
C ASP A 404 6.59 8.40 -8.39
N ALA A 405 6.04 7.55 -7.51
CA ALA A 405 6.31 7.59 -6.08
C ALA A 405 7.75 7.18 -5.72
N LEU A 406 8.32 6.19 -6.43
CA LEU A 406 9.69 5.75 -6.21
C LEU A 406 10.71 6.72 -6.82
N GLN A 407 10.41 7.32 -7.97
CA GLN A 407 11.23 8.40 -8.55
C GLN A 407 11.23 9.64 -7.66
N GLU A 408 10.07 10.03 -7.13
CA GLU A 408 9.96 11.12 -6.14
C GLU A 408 10.80 10.81 -4.88
N LEU A 409 10.76 9.57 -4.39
CA LEU A 409 11.59 9.11 -3.27
C LEU A 409 13.09 9.25 -3.54
N CYS A 410 13.60 8.73 -4.66
CA CYS A 410 15.00 8.89 -5.04
C CYS A 410 15.40 10.37 -5.16
N GLY A 411 14.58 11.18 -5.83
CA GLY A 411 14.81 12.62 -5.98
C GLY A 411 14.84 13.39 -4.65
N TYR A 412 14.04 13.01 -3.66
CA TYR A 412 14.14 13.56 -2.32
C TYR A 412 15.37 13.05 -1.56
N ILE A 413 15.72 11.77 -1.64
CA ILE A 413 16.93 11.21 -0.98
C ILE A 413 18.17 11.98 -1.41
N ASP A 414 18.37 12.16 -2.72
CA ASP A 414 19.55 12.80 -3.28
C ASP A 414 19.61 14.31 -2.93
N LYS A 415 18.45 14.97 -2.89
CA LYS A 415 18.27 16.35 -2.43
C LYS A 415 18.61 16.53 -0.95
N TYR A 416 18.26 15.59 -0.07
CA TYR A 416 18.62 15.65 1.35
C TYR A 416 20.07 15.21 1.61
N ALA A 417 20.62 14.26 0.85
CA ALA A 417 22.04 13.92 0.88
C ALA A 417 22.92 15.13 0.51
N THR A 418 22.56 15.84 -0.57
CA THR A 418 23.23 17.08 -1.00
C THR A 418 23.17 18.19 0.06
N LYS A 419 22.06 18.29 0.81
CA LYS A 419 21.95 19.21 1.95
C LYS A 419 22.84 18.82 3.13
N ARG A 420 22.97 17.53 3.45
CA ARG A 420 23.84 17.05 4.55
C ARG A 420 25.34 17.26 4.27
N LEU A 421 25.74 17.32 2.99
CA LEU A 421 27.12 17.56 2.57
C LEU A 421 27.52 19.05 2.52
N LYS A 422 26.56 19.98 2.59
CA LYS A 422 26.85 21.41 2.74
C LYS A 422 26.74 21.77 4.23
N PRO A 423 27.84 22.13 4.91
CA PRO A 423 27.74 22.63 6.28
C PRO A 423 26.87 23.89 6.31
N GLN A 424 26.13 24.07 7.40
CA GLN A 424 25.46 25.34 7.68
C GLN A 424 26.55 26.39 7.91
N ALA A 425 26.51 27.46 7.11
CA ALA A 425 27.44 28.59 7.13
C ALA A 425 26.75 29.83 7.73
#